data_AF-A0A968JTG5-F1
#
_entry.id   AF-A0A968JTG5-F1
#
_cell.length_a   1.000
_cell.length_b   1.000
_cell.length_c   1.000
_cell.angle_alpha   90.00
_cell.angle_beta   90.00
_cell.angle_gamma   90.00
#
_symmetry.space_group_name_H-M   'P 1'
#
loop_
_entity.id
_entity.type
_entity.pdbx_description
1 polymer ?
#
loop_
_entity_poly.entity_id
_entity_poly.type
_entity_poly.pdbx_seq_one_letter_code
_entity_poly.pdbx_strand_id
1 'polypeptide(L)' 'MKTPPDILIYGYGNPGRQDDGLGVLLCERLLKWVHENKSPTSKSIRITS' A
#
# COMPACT_ATOMS: atom_id res chain seq x y z
N MET A 1 -0.50 -26.11 6.48
CA MET A 1 0.17 -24.98 5.78
C MET A 1 0.17 -23.78 6.71
N LYS A 2 1.26 -23.01 6.79
CA LYS A 2 1.28 -21.77 7.60
C LYS A 2 0.48 -20.68 6.87
N THR A 3 -0.38 -19.99 7.60
CA THR A 3 -1.08 -18.81 7.08
C THR A 3 -0.02 -17.73 6.78
N PRO A 4 -0.06 -17.08 5.60
CA PRO A 4 0.83 -15.96 5.34
C PRO A 4 0.58 -14.85 6.37
N PRO A 5 1.64 -14.13 6.81
CA PRO A 5 1.49 -13.04 7.76
C PRO A 5 0.71 -11.87 7.16
N ASP A 6 -0.01 -11.15 8.01
CA ASP A 6 -0.63 -9.89 7.61
C ASP A 6 0.44 -8.81 7.42
N ILE A 7 0.38 -8.10 6.30
CA ILE A 7 1.33 -7.06 5.92
C ILE A 7 0.62 -5.70 6.01
N LEU A 8 1.25 -4.74 6.69
CA LEU A 8 0.85 -3.33 6.69
C LEU A 8 1.87 -2.50 5.92
N ILE A 9 1.40 -1.72 4.96
CA ILE A 9 2.18 -0.70 4.25
C ILE A 9 1.61 0.66 4.66
N TYR A 10 2.44 1.50 5.28
CA TYR A 10 2.08 2.83 5.75
C TYR A 10 2.93 3.89 5.04
N GLY A 11 2.30 4.73 4.23
CA GLY A 11 2.96 5.80 3.48
C GLY A 11 3.06 7.06 4.31
N TYR A 12 4.24 7.36 4.85
CA TYR A 12 4.48 8.61 5.57
C TYR A 12 5.00 9.69 4.61
N GLY A 13 4.52 10.92 4.79
CA GLY A 13 4.95 12.04 3.95
C GLY A 13 3.97 13.21 3.95
N ASN A 14 4.40 14.34 3.41
CA ASN A 14 3.54 15.49 3.17
C ASN A 14 3.22 15.59 1.66
N PRO A 15 1.98 15.32 1.22
CA PRO A 15 1.59 15.40 -0.20
C PRO A 15 1.84 16.77 -0.85
N GLY A 16 1.84 17.85 -0.05
CA GLY A 16 2.11 19.21 -0.52
C GLY A 16 3.59 19.54 -0.65
N ARG A 17 4.50 18.63 -0.26
CA ARG A 17 5.95 18.81 -0.34
C ARG A 17 6.55 17.73 -1.25
N GLN A 18 6.67 18.04 -2.54
CA GLN A 18 7.35 17.26 -3.59
C GLN A 18 7.85 15.86 -3.17
N ASP A 19 9.14 15.71 -2.85
CA ASP A 19 9.75 14.41 -2.57
C ASP A 19 9.33 13.81 -1.22
N ASP A 20 8.89 14.64 -0.28
CA ASP A 20 8.32 14.21 1.02
C ASP A 20 6.98 13.49 0.81
N GLY A 21 6.24 13.80 -0.27
CA GLY A 21 4.99 13.14 -0.65
C GLY A 21 5.14 11.74 -1.23
N LEU A 22 6.38 11.25 -1.41
CA LEU A 22 6.65 9.96 -2.08
C LEU A 22 5.98 8.78 -1.38
N GLY A 23 5.97 8.74 -0.04
CA GLY A 23 5.38 7.64 0.71
C GLY A 23 3.87 7.52 0.50
N VAL A 24 3.16 8.66 0.46
CA VAL A 24 1.72 8.74 0.20
C VAL A 24 1.41 8.28 -1.23
N LEU A 25 2.15 8.82 -2.21
CA LEU A 25 1.95 8.49 -3.63
C LEU A 25 2.23 7.00 -3.92
N LEU A 26 3.22 6.41 -3.24
CA LEU A 26 3.50 4.98 -3.33
C LEU A 26 2.31 4.14 -2.85
N CYS A 27 1.70 4.50 -1.72
CA CYS A 27 0.56 3.77 -1.17
C CYS A 27 -0.67 3.84 -2.09
N GLU A 28 -0.96 5.01 -2.67
CA GLU A 28 -2.01 5.16 -3.67
C GLU A 28 -1.77 4.26 -4.90
N ARG A 29 -0.52 4.23 -5.39
CA ARG A 29 -0.16 3.42 -6.56
C ARG A 29 -0.26 1.93 -6.29
N LEU A 30 0.16 1.49 -5.10
CA LEU A 30 0.05 0.10 -4.66
C LEU A 30 -1.41 -0.32 -4.48
N LEU A 31 -2.25 0.52 -3.85
CA LEU A 31 -3.69 0.27 -3.73
C LEU A 31 -4.34 0.08 -5.09
N LYS A 32 -4.04 0.96 -6.05
CA LYS A 32 -4.53 0.83 -7.43
C LYS A 32 -4.08 -0.48 -8.08
N TRP A 33 -2.80 -0.82 -7.94
CA TRP A 33 -2.24 -2.05 -8.50
C TRP A 33 -2.88 -3.31 -7.90
N VAL A 34 -3.12 -3.35 -6.58
CA VAL A 34 -3.78 -4.48 -5.90
C VAL A 34 -5.21 -4.68 -6.43
N HIS A 35 -5.96 -3.58 -6.60
CA HIS A 35 -7.32 -3.64 -7.14
C HIS A 35 -7.36 -4.14 -8.60
N GLU A 36 -6.43 -3.67 -9.43
CA GLU A 36 -6.34 -4.07 -10.85
C GLU A 36 -5.97 -5.54 -11.02
N ASN A 37 -5.10 -6.08 -10.17
CA ASN A 37 -4.55 -7.42 -10.32
C ASN A 37 -5.34 -8.52 -9.57
N LYS A 38 -6.50 -8.19 -8.97
CA LYS A 38 -7.37 -9.13 -8.22
C LYS A 38 -6.59 -10.10 -7.33
N SER A 39 -5.52 -9.62 -6.70
CA SER A 39 -4.59 -10.51 -6.01
C SER A 39 -5.31 -11.20 -4.84
N PRO A 40 -5.25 -12.54 -4.73
CA PRO A 40 -5.84 -13.27 -3.59
C PRO A 40 -5.22 -12.84 -2.25
N THR A 41 -4.05 -12.19 -2.28
CA THR A 41 -3.35 -11.59 -1.15
C THR A 41 -4.02 -10.32 -0.61
N SER A 42 -5.05 -9.79 -1.29
CA SER A 42 -5.79 -8.59 -0.84
C SER A 42 -6.43 -8.73 0.55
N LYS A 43 -6.67 -9.96 1.03
CA LYS A 43 -7.16 -10.21 2.40
C LYS A 43 -6.10 -10.05 3.49
N SER A 44 -4.81 -10.14 3.14
CA SER A 44 -3.68 -10.12 4.08
C SER A 44 -2.80 -8.88 3.94
N ILE A 45 -3.13 -7.93 3.05
CA ILE A 45 -2.36 -6.70 2.85
C ILE A 45 -3.26 -5.49 3.13
N ARG A 46 -2.85 -4.66 4.08
CA ARG A 46 -3.46 -3.35 4.38
C ARG A 46 -2.52 -2.24 3.93
N ILE A 47 -3.04 -1.26 3.19
CA ILE A 47 -2.28 -0.13 2.67
C ILE A 47 -3.00 1.16 3.07
N THR A 48 -2.27 2.09 3.67
CA THR A 48 -2.78 3.40 4.11
C THR A 48 -1.63 4.41 4.11
N SER A 49 -1.94 5.69 4.20
CA SER A 49 -0.98 6.80 4.28
C SER A 49 -1.54 7.90 5.14
#